data_AF-A0AAW2JEB1-F1
#
_entry.id   AF-A0AAW2JEB1-F1
#
_cell.length_a   1.000
_cell.length_b   1.000
_cell.length_c   1.000
_cell.angle_alpha   90.00
_cell.angle_beta   90.00
_cell.angle_gamma   90.00
#
_symmetry.space_group_name_H-M   'P 1'
#
loop_
_entity.id
_entity.type
_entity.pdbx_description
1 polymer ?
#
loop_
_entity_poly.entity_id
_entity_poly.type
_entity_poly.pdbx_seq_one_letter_code
_entity_poly.pdbx_strand_id
1 'polypeptide(L)'
;MDAFHLTVKARTQQDTSFSYPWKCKEIPLTILCFAYDLLMFCKVDAESLRVYKEVLDEFVGLSELHDNANKSHIIVSGAASVNQQLLASQLGFQIGSLPLKYLGVPLVSLKLTIQEAQPLLRKMERKILGWGSLSVSFAARIQLIKVVLTAMFLYWRHAFFLLSTVIERIECTFKRFLWRGNNSRGYVKEAWAQVCLPKERGRQGLKG
;
A
#
# COMPACT_ATOMS: atom_id res chain seq x y z
N MET A 1 21.13 3.23 -2.76
CA MET A 1 19.98 3.24 -1.83
C MET A 1 20.36 2.74 -0.44
N ASP A 2 21.00 1.58 -0.30
CA ASP A 2 21.42 1.08 1.03
C ASP A 2 22.39 2.03 1.74
N ALA A 3 23.34 2.62 1.00
CA ALA A 3 24.21 3.66 1.52
C ALA A 3 23.44 4.86 2.08
N PHE A 4 22.44 5.38 1.36
CA PHE A 4 21.60 6.50 1.82
C PHE A 4 20.83 6.15 3.10
N HIS A 5 20.22 4.97 3.14
CA HIS A 5 19.52 4.48 4.33
C HIS A 5 20.47 4.38 5.55
N LEU A 6 21.71 3.92 5.36
CA LEU A 6 22.71 3.86 6.42
C LEU A 6 23.17 5.25 6.86
N THR A 7 23.39 6.18 5.92
CA THR A 7 23.76 7.56 6.21
C THR A 7 22.69 8.26 7.03
N VAL A 8 21.42 8.13 6.65
CA VAL A 8 20.28 8.68 7.40
C VAL A 8 20.25 8.11 8.82
N LYS A 9 20.42 6.78 8.98
CA LYS A 9 20.44 6.15 10.30
C LYS A 9 21.62 6.62 11.16
N ALA A 10 22.82 6.75 10.59
CA ALA A 10 23.97 7.23 11.32
C ALA A 10 23.78 8.68 11.79
N ARG A 11 23.30 9.56 10.90
CA ARG A 11 23.09 10.98 11.20
C ARG A 11 22.01 11.19 12.27
N THR A 12 20.89 10.49 12.14
CA THR A 12 19.76 10.58 13.08
C THR A 12 20.06 10.00 14.47
N GLN A 13 21.06 9.13 14.58
CA GLN A 13 21.54 8.61 15.87
C GLN A 13 22.62 9.49 16.51
N GLN A 14 23.43 10.18 15.71
CA GLN A 14 24.50 11.06 16.18
C GLN A 14 23.99 12.44 16.60
N ASP A 15 22.98 12.97 15.93
CA ASP A 15 22.46 14.31 16.22
C ASP A 15 21.46 14.28 17.39
N THR A 16 21.84 14.89 18.52
CA THR A 16 21.00 15.02 19.72
C THR A 16 19.74 15.86 19.49
N SER A 17 19.70 16.63 18.39
CA SER A 17 18.61 17.53 18.02
C SER A 17 17.50 16.79 17.27
N PHE A 18 17.79 15.60 16.73
CA PHE A 18 16.81 14.79 16.02
C PHE A 18 15.88 14.05 16.99
N SER A 19 14.58 14.15 16.74
CA SER A 19 13.57 13.53 17.59
C SER A 19 12.68 12.54 16.82
N TYR A 20 12.48 11.38 17.41
CA TYR A 20 11.61 10.33 16.86
C TYR A 20 10.12 10.64 17.10
N PRO A 21 9.22 10.14 16.24
CA PRO A 21 7.78 10.18 16.49
C PRO A 21 7.44 9.58 17.86
N TRP A 22 6.44 10.13 18.55
CA TRP A 22 6.11 9.77 19.93
C TRP A 22 5.74 8.28 20.14
N LYS A 23 5.17 7.61 19.11
CA LYS A 23 4.88 6.16 19.13
C LYS A 23 6.07 5.28 18.74
N CYS A 24 7.16 5.86 18.28
CA CYS A 24 8.35 5.18 17.76
C CYS A 24 9.58 5.42 18.66
N LYS A 25 9.37 5.61 19.97
CA LYS A 25 10.50 5.76 20.92
C LYS A 25 11.30 4.46 21.10
N GLU A 26 10.64 3.32 21.01
CA GLU A 26 11.26 2.00 21.20
C GLU A 26 11.81 1.40 19.90
N ILE A 27 11.31 1.87 18.75
CA ILE A 27 11.75 1.43 17.41
C ILE A 27 12.21 2.69 16.68
N PRO A 28 13.53 2.89 16.45
CA PRO A 28 14.08 4.07 15.78
C PRO A 28 13.79 4.02 14.27
N LEU A 29 12.51 4.06 13.92
CA LEU A 29 12.04 4.10 12.56
C LEU A 29 12.23 5.53 12.03
N THR A 30 13.28 5.72 11.25
CA THR A 30 13.58 6.98 10.58
C THR A 30 13.22 6.95 9.11
N ILE A 31 13.46 5.83 8.43
CA ILE A 31 13.27 5.76 6.99
C ILE A 31 12.82 4.37 6.51
N LEU A 32 11.92 4.34 5.54
CA LEU A 32 11.57 3.17 4.73
C LEU A 32 11.93 3.48 3.27
N CYS A 33 12.73 2.60 2.67
CA CYS A 33 13.19 2.74 1.29
C CYS A 33 12.70 1.54 0.47
N PHE A 34 12.11 1.79 -0.69
CA PHE A 34 11.87 0.75 -1.69
C PHE A 34 12.11 1.31 -3.09
N ALA A 35 13.12 0.79 -3.78
CA ALA A 35 13.60 1.34 -5.05
C ALA A 35 13.82 2.86 -4.98
N TYR A 36 12.95 3.66 -5.61
CA TYR A 36 13.01 5.13 -5.60
C TYR A 36 11.96 5.78 -4.69
N ASP A 37 11.12 4.99 -4.02
CA ASP A 37 10.09 5.50 -3.11
C ASP A 37 10.62 5.55 -1.68
N LEU A 38 10.66 6.75 -1.11
CA LEU A 38 11.21 7.05 0.21
C LEU A 38 10.10 7.54 1.16
N LEU A 39 10.04 6.97 2.36
CA LEU A 39 9.23 7.49 3.46
C LEU A 39 10.15 7.82 4.63
N MET A 40 10.23 9.08 5.00
CA MET A 40 11.02 9.57 6.13
C MET A 40 10.08 9.95 7.29
N PHE A 41 10.49 9.61 8.51
CA PHE A 41 9.71 9.79 9.74
C PHE A 41 10.52 10.58 10.75
N CYS A 42 9.93 11.64 11.30
CA CYS A 42 10.48 12.39 12.43
C CYS A 42 9.36 13.00 13.26
N LYS A 43 9.73 13.56 14.42
CA LYS A 43 8.88 14.47 15.15
C LYS A 43 8.63 15.74 14.32
N VAL A 44 7.49 16.37 14.58
CA VAL A 44 7.11 17.64 13.96
C VAL A 44 7.89 18.78 14.62
N ASP A 45 9.15 18.97 14.23
CA ASP A 45 9.99 20.09 14.62
C ASP A 45 10.97 20.49 13.51
N ALA A 46 11.45 21.74 13.57
CA ALA A 46 12.34 22.30 12.55
C ALA A 46 13.73 21.66 12.57
N GLU A 47 14.23 21.26 13.75
CA GLU A 47 15.55 20.65 13.88
C GLU A 47 15.62 19.28 13.20
N SER A 48 14.62 18.41 13.38
CA SER A 48 14.63 17.10 12.71
C SER A 48 14.52 17.23 11.19
N LEU A 49 13.75 18.22 10.70
CA LEU A 49 13.66 18.49 9.27
C LEU A 49 14.97 19.06 8.71
N ARG A 50 15.67 19.90 9.47
CA ARG A 50 17.01 20.41 9.10
C ARG A 50 18.00 19.26 8.90
N VAL A 51 18.03 18.29 9.81
CA VAL A 51 18.89 17.09 9.67
C VAL A 51 18.56 16.34 8.38
N TYR A 52 17.27 16.15 8.06
CA TYR A 52 16.90 15.52 6.79
C TYR A 52 17.28 16.34 5.56
N LYS A 53 17.12 17.66 5.61
CA LYS A 53 17.51 18.57 4.52
C LYS A 53 19.00 18.45 4.22
N GLU A 54 19.85 18.50 5.24
CA GLU A 54 21.30 18.35 5.12
C GLU A 54 21.68 17.01 4.46
N VAL A 55 21.07 15.90 4.92
CA VAL A 55 21.36 14.56 4.37
C VAL A 55 20.87 14.42 2.92
N LEU A 56 19.73 15.01 2.59
CA LEU A 56 19.21 15.02 1.22
C LEU A 56 20.13 15.84 0.30
N ASP A 57 20.55 17.04 0.72
CA ASP A 57 21.40 17.92 -0.08
C ASP A 57 22.79 17.30 -0.29
N GLU A 58 23.36 16.64 0.72
CA GLU A 58 24.60 15.86 0.60
C GLU A 58 24.44 14.71 -0.40
N PHE A 59 23.33 13.96 -0.30
CA PHE A 59 23.08 12.85 -1.22
C PHE A 59 22.88 13.32 -2.67
N VAL A 60 22.20 14.44 -2.87
CA VAL A 60 22.06 15.08 -4.19
C VAL A 60 23.43 15.46 -4.74
N GLY A 61 24.30 16.05 -3.91
CA GLY A 61 25.66 16.43 -4.31
C GLY A 61 26.55 15.23 -4.69
N LEU A 62 26.35 14.07 -4.06
CA LEU A 62 27.15 12.86 -4.33
C LEU A 62 26.61 12.00 -5.47
N SER A 63 25.30 11.99 -5.69
CA SER A 63 24.63 11.08 -6.62
C SER A 63 24.05 11.74 -7.86
N GLU A 64 23.96 13.08 -7.88
CA GLU A 64 23.23 13.88 -8.87
C GLU A 64 21.74 13.49 -9.01
N LEU A 65 21.21 12.69 -8.08
CA LEU A 65 19.81 12.32 -8.04
C LEU A 65 19.02 13.37 -7.27
N HIS A 66 18.20 14.10 -7.99
CA HIS A 66 17.31 15.09 -7.41
C HIS A 66 15.98 14.47 -6.97
N ASP A 67 15.44 14.97 -5.87
CA ASP A 67 14.08 14.67 -5.48
C ASP A 67 13.09 15.29 -6.49
N ASN A 68 11.89 14.70 -6.56
CA ASN A 68 10.84 15.23 -7.41
C ASN A 68 9.84 16.00 -6.53
N ALA A 69 10.01 17.31 -6.42
CA ALA A 69 9.16 18.18 -5.59
C ALA A 69 7.64 18.05 -5.86
N ASN A 70 7.24 17.62 -7.07
CA ASN A 70 5.82 17.38 -7.40
C ASN A 70 5.29 16.04 -6.86
N LYS A 71 6.18 15.12 -6.50
CA LYS A 71 5.85 13.81 -5.90
C LYS A 71 6.23 13.74 -4.42
N SER A 72 7.14 14.59 -3.97
CA SER A 72 7.57 14.71 -2.57
C SER A 72 6.56 15.51 -1.76
N HIS A 73 6.04 14.91 -0.69
CA HIS A 73 5.03 15.51 0.17
C HIS A 73 5.44 15.42 1.64
N ILE A 74 5.16 16.48 2.41
CA ILE A 74 5.16 16.43 3.87
C ILE A 74 3.74 16.14 4.34
N ILE A 75 3.60 15.10 5.15
CA ILE A 75 2.34 14.74 5.80
C ILE A 75 2.53 14.91 7.30
N VAL A 76 1.77 15.83 7.89
CA VAL A 76 1.77 16.05 9.34
C VAL A 76 0.60 15.27 9.96
N SER A 77 0.91 14.34 10.85
CA SER A 77 -0.10 13.54 11.54
C SER A 77 -0.50 14.19 12.88
N GLY A 78 -1.80 14.36 13.09
CA GLY A 78 -2.39 14.86 14.33
C GLY A 78 -2.68 16.37 14.33
N ALA A 79 -3.29 16.86 15.41
CA ALA A 79 -3.66 18.27 15.58
C ALA A 79 -2.48 19.13 16.07
N ALA A 80 -1.31 19.00 15.43
CA ALA A 80 -0.20 19.89 15.72
C ALA A 80 -0.56 21.30 15.23
N SER A 81 -0.61 22.28 16.13
CA SER A 81 -0.80 23.71 15.86
C SER A 81 0.41 24.36 15.16
N VAL A 82 1.17 23.56 14.42
CA VAL A 82 2.40 23.96 13.76
C VAL A 82 2.08 24.42 12.34
N ASN A 83 2.74 25.48 11.90
CA ASN A 83 2.61 26.00 10.55
C ASN A 83 3.20 25.00 9.53
N GLN A 84 2.34 24.16 8.97
CA GLN A 84 2.72 23.11 8.01
C GLN A 84 3.39 23.69 6.75
N GLN A 85 3.02 24.91 6.36
CA GLN A 85 3.60 25.58 5.18
C GLN A 85 5.06 25.96 5.41
N LEU A 86 5.41 26.36 6.64
CA LEU A 86 6.80 26.65 7.01
C LEU A 86 7.66 25.37 6.99
N LEU A 87 7.12 24.25 7.48
CA LEU A 87 7.84 22.96 7.43
C LEU A 87 8.03 22.48 5.99
N ALA A 88 6.99 22.64 5.17
CA ALA A 88 7.01 22.31 3.74
C ALA A 88 8.05 23.12 2.98
N SER A 89 8.15 24.43 3.25
CA SER A 89 9.12 25.30 2.58
C SER A 89 10.57 25.00 2.97
N GLN A 90 10.84 24.49 4.18
CA GLN A 90 12.19 24.08 4.60
C GLN A 90 12.76 22.95 3.73
N LEU A 91 11.91 22.00 3.33
CA LEU A 91 12.30 20.90 2.43
C LEU A 91 12.06 21.19 0.95
N GLY A 92 11.27 22.23 0.62
CA GLY A 92 10.83 22.50 -0.75
C GLY A 92 9.75 21.53 -1.25
N PHE A 93 9.02 20.89 -0.34
CA PHE A 93 8.00 19.87 -0.65
C PHE A 93 6.59 20.45 -0.56
N GLN A 94 5.61 19.76 -1.14
CA GLN A 94 4.21 20.13 -1.01
C GLN A 94 3.59 19.56 0.27
N ILE A 95 2.55 20.21 0.80
CA ILE A 95 1.77 19.62 1.89
C ILE A 95 0.88 18.54 1.30
N GLY A 96 1.03 17.31 1.81
CA GLY A 96 0.17 16.17 1.46
C GLY A 96 -0.83 15.86 2.54
N SER A 97 -1.79 15.00 2.20
CA SER A 97 -2.74 14.42 3.14
C SER A 97 -2.81 12.90 2.95
N LEU A 98 -3.23 12.19 4.01
CA LEU A 98 -3.59 10.79 3.90
C LEU A 98 -5.05 10.67 3.43
N PRO A 99 -5.39 9.64 2.64
CA PRO A 99 -4.54 8.53 2.20
C PRO A 99 -3.62 8.86 1.02
N LEU A 100 -2.32 8.51 1.14
CA LEU A 100 -1.31 8.63 0.07
C LEU A 100 -1.03 7.24 -0.54
N LYS A 101 -0.75 7.13 -1.83
CA LYS A 101 -0.37 5.84 -2.44
C LYS A 101 1.12 5.53 -2.23
N TYR A 102 1.45 4.37 -1.68
CA TYR A 102 2.81 3.85 -1.57
C TYR A 102 2.83 2.36 -1.96
N LEU A 103 3.77 1.96 -2.82
CA LEU A 103 3.88 0.58 -3.34
C LEU A 103 2.60 0.01 -3.99
N GLY A 104 1.69 0.88 -4.44
CA GLY A 104 0.45 0.45 -5.07
C GLY A 104 -0.72 0.24 -4.11
N VAL A 105 -0.54 0.52 -2.81
CA VAL A 105 -1.58 0.51 -1.78
C VAL A 105 -1.72 1.89 -1.12
N PRO A 106 -2.89 2.25 -0.56
CA PRO A 106 -3.04 3.49 0.17
C PRO A 106 -2.39 3.37 1.57
N LEU A 107 -1.43 4.23 1.88
CA LEU A 107 -1.01 4.53 3.24
C LEU A 107 -2.17 5.23 3.95
N VAL A 108 -2.63 4.60 5.03
CA VAL A 108 -3.71 5.08 5.88
C VAL A 108 -3.22 5.12 7.32
N SER A 109 -3.67 6.12 8.09
CA SER A 109 -3.30 6.25 9.51
C SER A 109 -4.10 5.32 10.43
N LEU A 110 -5.25 4.84 9.96
CA LEU A 110 -6.22 4.05 10.71
C LEU A 110 -6.65 2.82 9.90
N LYS A 111 -7.79 2.22 10.27
CA LYS A 111 -8.39 1.10 9.55
C LYS A 111 -8.75 1.51 8.12
N LEU A 112 -8.42 0.64 7.16
CA LEU A 112 -8.77 0.81 5.77
C LEU A 112 -10.30 0.86 5.61
N THR A 113 -10.80 1.97 5.10
CA THR A 113 -12.21 2.17 4.80
C THR A 113 -12.62 1.47 3.50
N ILE A 114 -13.93 1.31 3.29
CA ILE A 114 -14.48 0.76 2.05
C ILE A 114 -14.10 1.63 0.83
N GLN A 115 -13.99 2.94 1.02
CA GLN A 115 -13.59 3.87 -0.04
C GLN A 115 -12.12 3.68 -0.43
N GLU A 116 -11.24 3.53 0.56
CA GLU A 116 -9.81 3.28 0.32
C GLU A 116 -9.53 1.90 -0.28
N ALA A 117 -10.44 0.94 -0.09
CA ALA A 117 -10.38 -0.37 -0.73
C ALA A 117 -10.92 -0.38 -2.19
N GLN A 118 -11.56 0.69 -2.67
CA GLN A 118 -12.09 0.76 -4.03
C GLN A 118 -11.05 0.51 -5.15
N PRO A 119 -9.80 1.01 -5.04
CA PRO A 119 -8.79 0.74 -6.06
C PRO A 119 -8.51 -0.75 -6.25
N LEU A 120 -8.53 -1.55 -5.17
CA LEU A 120 -8.38 -3.01 -5.24
C LEU A 120 -9.54 -3.63 -6.01
N LEU A 121 -10.78 -3.33 -5.61
CA LEU A 121 -11.99 -3.86 -6.24
C LEU A 121 -12.02 -3.53 -7.73
N ARG A 122 -11.80 -2.27 -8.10
CA ARG A 122 -11.75 -1.83 -9.50
C ARG A 122 -10.62 -2.50 -10.28
N LYS A 123 -9.48 -2.78 -9.65
CA LYS A 123 -8.35 -3.48 -10.31
C LYS A 123 -8.69 -4.94 -10.58
N MET A 124 -9.38 -5.61 -9.66
CA MET A 124 -9.88 -6.97 -9.84
C MET A 124 -10.96 -7.03 -10.93
N GLU A 125 -11.92 -6.13 -10.89
CA GLU A 125 -12.99 -6.02 -11.90
C GLU A 125 -12.42 -5.78 -13.30
N ARG A 126 -11.45 -4.87 -13.46
CA ARG A 126 -10.79 -4.64 -14.75
C ARG A 126 -10.08 -5.87 -15.28
N LYS A 127 -9.41 -6.66 -14.42
CA LYS A 127 -8.80 -7.92 -14.85
C LYS A 127 -9.86 -8.92 -15.31
N ILE A 128 -10.94 -9.05 -14.55
CA ILE A 128 -12.06 -9.93 -14.89
C ILE A 128 -12.69 -9.54 -16.23
N LEU A 129 -12.95 -8.25 -16.44
CA LEU A 129 -13.48 -7.74 -17.71
C LEU A 129 -12.51 -8.00 -18.87
N GLY A 130 -11.21 -7.76 -18.65
CA GLY A 130 -10.17 -8.06 -19.64
C GLY A 130 -10.03 -9.54 -19.98
N TRP A 131 -10.38 -10.44 -19.05
CA TRP A 131 -10.47 -11.87 -19.35
C TRP A 131 -11.81 -12.26 -19.96
N GLY A 132 -12.88 -11.50 -19.74
CA GLY A 132 -14.21 -11.78 -20.30
C GLY A 132 -14.26 -11.68 -21.83
N SER A 133 -13.35 -10.92 -22.45
CA SER A 133 -13.17 -10.90 -23.91
C SER A 133 -12.50 -12.15 -24.47
N LEU A 134 -11.82 -12.91 -23.62
CA LEU A 134 -11.25 -14.21 -23.94
C LEU A 134 -12.31 -15.24 -23.52
N SER A 135 -12.67 -16.20 -24.38
CA SER A 135 -13.61 -17.27 -24.02
C SER A 135 -12.97 -18.24 -23.01
N VAL A 136 -12.87 -17.82 -21.74
CA VAL A 136 -12.13 -18.55 -20.69
C VAL A 136 -12.95 -19.71 -20.16
N SER A 137 -12.37 -20.92 -20.21
CA SER A 137 -12.99 -22.13 -19.67
C SER A 137 -13.22 -22.03 -18.15
N PHE A 138 -14.14 -22.83 -17.62
CA PHE A 138 -14.39 -22.87 -16.17
C PHE A 138 -13.12 -23.21 -15.37
N ALA A 139 -12.36 -24.22 -15.81
CA ALA A 139 -11.10 -24.61 -15.17
C ALA A 139 -10.06 -23.49 -15.19
N ALA A 140 -9.94 -22.76 -16.31
CA ALA A 140 -9.03 -21.62 -16.41
C ALA A 140 -9.47 -20.46 -15.50
N ARG A 141 -10.78 -20.21 -15.35
CA ARG A 141 -11.29 -19.20 -14.39
C ARG A 141 -10.91 -19.51 -12.96
N ILE A 142 -10.99 -20.77 -12.55
CA ILE A 142 -10.54 -21.21 -11.22
C ILE A 142 -9.05 -20.92 -11.03
N GLN A 143 -8.25 -21.22 -12.04
CA GLN A 143 -6.80 -20.97 -11.99
C GLN A 143 -6.48 -19.48 -11.92
N LEU A 144 -7.19 -18.64 -12.69
CA LEU A 144 -7.04 -17.18 -12.65
C LEU A 144 -7.44 -16.59 -11.29
N ILE A 145 -8.51 -17.11 -10.67
CA ILE A 145 -8.88 -16.73 -9.30
C ILE A 145 -7.72 -17.06 -8.36
N LYS A 146 -7.24 -18.31 -8.35
CA LYS A 146 -6.18 -18.77 -7.45
C LYS A 146 -4.87 -18.01 -7.57
N VAL A 147 -4.39 -17.84 -8.80
CA VAL A 147 -3.03 -17.35 -9.02
C VAL A 147 -3.02 -15.83 -9.03
N VAL A 148 -4.02 -15.19 -9.64
CA VAL A 148 -3.98 -13.74 -9.87
C VAL A 148 -4.83 -12.99 -8.85
N LEU A 149 -6.10 -13.34 -8.72
CA LEU A 149 -7.01 -12.56 -7.87
C LEU A 149 -6.73 -12.79 -6.38
N THR A 150 -6.47 -14.03 -5.96
CA THR A 150 -6.07 -14.33 -4.58
C THR A 150 -4.74 -13.65 -4.25
N ALA A 151 -3.73 -13.66 -5.13
CA ALA A 151 -2.47 -12.95 -4.89
C ALA A 151 -2.68 -11.44 -4.67
N MET A 152 -3.54 -10.80 -5.47
CA MET A 152 -3.89 -9.39 -5.28
C MET A 152 -4.59 -9.13 -3.94
N PHE A 153 -5.51 -10.01 -3.55
CA PHE A 153 -6.20 -9.94 -2.27
C PHE A 153 -5.23 -10.11 -1.10
N LEU A 154 -4.37 -11.13 -1.15
CA LEU A 154 -3.39 -11.43 -0.12
C LEU A 154 -2.40 -10.28 0.05
N TYR A 155 -1.94 -9.67 -1.05
CA TYR A 155 -1.07 -8.49 -0.99
C TYR A 155 -1.68 -7.36 -0.14
N TRP A 156 -2.97 -7.06 -0.35
CA TRP A 156 -3.68 -6.05 0.45
C TRP A 156 -3.96 -6.51 1.88
N ARG A 157 -4.27 -7.79 2.08
CA ARG A 157 -4.52 -8.36 3.41
C ARG A 157 -3.27 -8.41 4.29
N HIS A 158 -2.08 -8.57 3.70
CA HIS A 158 -0.81 -8.46 4.42
C HIS A 158 -0.51 -7.02 4.85
N ALA A 159 -0.91 -6.03 4.05
CA ALA A 159 -0.71 -4.62 4.37
C ALA A 159 -1.75 -4.07 5.36
N PHE A 160 -3.00 -4.57 5.33
CA PHE A 160 -4.11 -4.01 6.12
C PHE A 160 -5.02 -5.07 6.71
N PHE A 161 -5.60 -4.73 7.87
CA PHE A 161 -6.83 -5.38 8.33
C PHE A 161 -8.00 -4.95 7.45
N LEU A 162 -8.45 -5.87 6.58
CA LEU A 162 -9.60 -5.63 5.70
C LEU A 162 -10.92 -5.81 6.45
N LEU A 163 -11.83 -4.86 6.27
CA LEU A 163 -13.20 -4.96 6.78
C LEU A 163 -13.92 -6.19 6.18
N SER A 164 -14.78 -6.84 6.96
CA SER A 164 -15.58 -7.99 6.51
C SER A 164 -16.36 -7.67 5.24
N THR A 165 -16.95 -6.47 5.17
CA THR A 165 -17.68 -5.97 4.00
C THR A 165 -16.84 -5.90 2.72
N VAL A 166 -15.54 -5.59 2.83
CA VAL A 166 -14.61 -5.59 1.69
C VAL A 166 -14.31 -7.02 1.27
N ILE A 167 -14.07 -7.91 2.23
CA ILE A 167 -13.81 -9.34 1.97
C ILE A 167 -15.03 -9.97 1.26
N GLU A 168 -16.23 -9.72 1.76
CA GLU A 168 -17.49 -10.20 1.16
C GLU A 168 -17.67 -9.71 -0.28
N ARG A 169 -17.33 -8.45 -0.57
CA ARG A 169 -17.36 -7.91 -1.95
C ARG A 169 -16.35 -8.60 -2.86
N ILE A 170 -15.15 -8.89 -2.36
CA ILE A 170 -14.13 -9.64 -3.11
C ILE A 170 -14.61 -11.06 -3.40
N GLU A 171 -15.16 -11.76 -2.40
CA GLU A 171 -15.75 -13.08 -2.61
C GLU A 171 -16.90 -13.07 -3.61
N CYS A 172 -17.78 -12.07 -3.54
CA CYS A 172 -18.86 -11.90 -4.50
C CYS A 172 -18.32 -11.69 -5.92
N THR A 173 -17.22 -10.95 -6.06
CA THR A 173 -16.54 -10.73 -7.32
C THR A 173 -15.96 -12.04 -7.87
N PHE A 174 -15.35 -12.87 -7.03
CA PHE A 174 -14.83 -14.17 -7.43
C PHE A 174 -15.95 -15.13 -7.83
N LYS A 175 -17.02 -15.21 -7.03
CA LYS A 175 -18.22 -16.00 -7.33
C LYS A 175 -18.82 -15.57 -8.67
N ARG A 176 -18.96 -14.27 -8.90
CA ARG A 176 -19.52 -13.72 -10.15
C ARG A 176 -18.68 -14.14 -11.36
N PHE A 177 -17.36 -13.96 -11.28
CA PHE A 177 -16.45 -14.35 -12.36
C PHE A 177 -16.49 -15.87 -12.64
N LEU A 178 -16.44 -16.68 -11.59
CA LEU A 178 -16.44 -18.14 -11.68
C LEU A 178 -17.73 -18.69 -12.32
N TRP A 179 -18.89 -18.18 -11.91
CA TRP A 179 -20.18 -18.75 -12.30
C TRP A 179 -20.81 -18.08 -13.52
N ARG A 180 -20.76 -16.75 -13.62
CA ARG A 180 -21.41 -16.04 -14.75
C ARG A 180 -20.53 -16.00 -16.00
N GLY A 181 -19.21 -15.96 -15.86
CA GLY A 181 -18.35 -15.62 -17.00
C GLY A 181 -18.81 -14.28 -17.59
N ASN A 182 -18.83 -14.15 -18.92
CA ASN A 182 -19.33 -12.95 -19.60
C ASN A 182 -20.83 -13.02 -19.97
N ASN A 183 -21.56 -14.08 -19.57
CA ASN A 183 -22.96 -14.29 -19.97
C ASN A 183 -23.92 -14.15 -18.78
N SER A 184 -25.02 -13.44 -19.03
CA SER A 184 -26.01 -12.99 -18.04
C SER A 184 -27.04 -14.04 -17.60
N ARG A 185 -26.87 -15.32 -17.95
CA ARG A 185 -27.81 -16.41 -17.56
C ARG A 185 -27.19 -17.26 -16.46
N GLY A 186 -27.75 -17.11 -15.25
CA GLY A 186 -27.19 -17.65 -14.01
C GLY A 186 -27.49 -19.13 -13.76
N TYR A 187 -26.67 -19.76 -12.91
CA TYR A 187 -27.01 -21.01 -12.22
C TYR A 187 -26.27 -21.15 -10.86
N VAL A 188 -27.02 -21.77 -9.93
CA VAL A 188 -26.82 -22.40 -8.60
C VAL A 188 -25.86 -21.80 -7.54
N LYS A 189 -26.46 -21.49 -6.37
CA LYS A 189 -25.90 -20.83 -5.17
C LYS A 189 -25.01 -21.71 -4.26
N GLU A 190 -24.89 -23.02 -4.49
CA GLU A 190 -24.45 -23.98 -3.45
C GLU A 190 -22.98 -24.45 -3.51
N ALA A 191 -22.20 -24.01 -4.50
CA ALA A 191 -20.87 -24.59 -4.73
C ALA A 191 -19.70 -23.82 -4.10
N TRP A 192 -19.84 -22.59 -3.61
CA TRP A 192 -18.67 -21.82 -3.14
C TRP A 192 -17.94 -22.47 -1.96
N ALA A 193 -18.68 -22.93 -0.95
CA ALA A 193 -18.10 -23.67 0.18
C ALA A 193 -17.38 -24.94 -0.27
N GLN A 194 -17.87 -25.59 -1.33
CA GLN A 194 -17.32 -26.83 -1.86
C GLN A 194 -16.05 -26.62 -2.70
N VAL A 195 -15.93 -25.50 -3.42
CA VAL A 195 -14.71 -25.15 -4.19
C VAL A 195 -13.58 -24.67 -3.25
N CYS A 196 -13.94 -24.10 -2.09
CA CYS A 196 -13.01 -23.68 -1.03
C CYS A 196 -12.40 -24.82 -0.20
N LEU A 197 -12.78 -26.09 -0.40
CA LEU A 197 -12.27 -27.23 0.39
C LEU A 197 -10.86 -27.67 -0.06
N PRO A 198 -9.99 -28.11 0.87
CA PRO A 198 -8.67 -28.66 0.57
C PRO A 198 -8.69 -29.81 -0.45
N LYS A 199 -7.60 -29.95 -1.20
CA LYS A 199 -7.48 -30.86 -2.34
C LYS A 199 -7.61 -32.35 -2.00
N GLU A 200 -7.38 -32.69 -0.74
CA GLU A 200 -7.38 -34.06 -0.19
C GLU A 200 -8.75 -34.77 -0.29
N ARG A 201 -9.84 -34.04 -0.56
CA ARG A 201 -11.18 -34.62 -0.84
C ARG A 201 -11.58 -34.58 -2.32
N GLY A 202 -10.62 -34.51 -3.25
CA GLY A 202 -10.88 -34.51 -4.70
C GLY A 202 -11.43 -33.21 -5.27
N ARG A 203 -11.18 -32.06 -4.62
CA ARG A 203 -11.73 -30.74 -5.02
C ARG A 203 -10.66 -29.64 -5.06
N GLN A 204 -11.00 -28.48 -5.59
CA GLN A 204 -9.99 -27.57 -6.14
C GLN A 204 -9.25 -26.68 -5.13
N GLY A 205 -9.57 -26.57 -3.84
CA GLY A 205 -8.73 -25.85 -2.88
C GLY A 205 -8.58 -24.35 -3.17
N LEU A 206 -9.62 -23.56 -2.89
CA LEU A 206 -9.61 -22.09 -3.03
C LEU A 206 -9.37 -21.30 -1.73
N LYS A 207 -9.18 -21.93 -0.56
CA LYS A 207 -8.86 -21.21 0.69
C LYS A 207 -7.35 -21.21 0.94
N GLY A 208 -6.78 -20.00 0.96
CA GLY A 208 -5.50 -19.62 1.53
C GLY A 208 -5.68 -18.31 2.28
#